data_AF-T0I2F5-F1
#
_entry.id   AF-T0I2F5-F1
#
_cell.length_a   1.000
_cell.length_b   1.000
_cell.length_c   1.000
_cell.angle_alpha   90.00
_cell.angle_beta   90.00
_cell.angle_gamma   90.00
#
_symmetry.space_group_name_H-M   'P 1'
#
loop_
_entity.id
_entity.type
_entity.pdbx_description
1 polymer ?
#
loop_
_entity_poly.entity_id
_entity_poly.type
_entity_poly.pdbx_seq_one_letter_code
_entity_poly.pdbx_strand_id
1 'polypeptide(L)'
;MPVSFLSDDQALRYGRFVGDPTSEQLARHFHLDDADRAFIGAHRGDHNRLGVAVQLGSLRLLGTFLEDPAQIPASVTRFAGDQLAIDGSAELMARYCATKGRWRHGPRIRIHYGYRVFSDPGVAFRLHRFLYALCWTGTDRPSALFDAAATWLLEFKVMLPGLSVLERDIARVRTRVAAHVHRRLVDKLTSEQRTRLDTLVAVAEDGRQSPLDRLRDGPYLQSGPEISRAIDRLTEIRTFTTGLPELDRVPPGKAAALARFAGAAKAQAVARLPDDRRAATLVAFIRTLEASASDDVIDLFDAVSTKMFSNARINAKEARMRSLRDLDAASLRLRDVGAVLLDDSIGDTEVRAAVFALVDRAALTEAVAQVNLLARPTDESYFVELRQQTGTMRYLPKMLAGLDLAAAPAGQPLLDAVDHLRRVHQGEKRRGPVPTSFVPKAWARQLKTADGAFDLIGYRLCRPSRPQAAILAKSENVLGTWHSVLTMEIIEEDSSLHHREWVDGSEYSGRGFDRTMEPELCRY
;
A
#
# COMPACT_ATOMS: atom_id res chain seq x y z
N MET A 1 -22.56 21.52 17.80
CA MET A 1 -22.18 20.11 18.04
C MET A 1 -20.92 20.10 18.89
N PRO A 2 -20.87 19.39 20.03
CA PRO A 2 -19.63 19.23 20.78
C PRO A 2 -18.62 18.51 19.87
N VAL A 3 -17.45 19.11 19.69
CA VAL A 3 -16.39 18.59 18.82
C VAL A 3 -15.36 17.83 19.67
N SER A 4 -15.78 17.32 20.83
CA SER A 4 -14.87 16.64 21.74
C SER A 4 -14.39 15.34 21.09
N PHE A 5 -13.10 15.28 20.81
CA PHE A 5 -12.42 14.11 20.24
C PHE A 5 -11.28 13.61 21.14
N LEU A 6 -11.07 14.28 22.28
CA LEU A 6 -10.10 13.92 23.30
C LEU A 6 -10.73 12.97 24.32
N SER A 7 -9.92 12.12 24.94
CA SER A 7 -10.35 11.39 26.12
C SER A 7 -10.48 12.33 27.32
N ASP A 8 -11.28 11.94 28.32
CA ASP A 8 -11.43 12.71 29.56
C ASP A 8 -10.08 12.95 30.25
N ASP A 9 -9.18 11.95 30.23
CA ASP A 9 -7.82 12.08 30.77
C ASP A 9 -6.97 13.11 29.98
N GLN A 10 -7.05 13.13 28.66
CA GLN A 10 -6.37 14.14 27.83
C GLN A 10 -6.92 15.55 28.11
N ALA A 11 -8.24 15.68 28.24
CA ALA A 11 -8.90 16.94 28.56
C ALA A 11 -8.52 17.44 29.98
N LEU A 12 -8.40 16.54 30.95
CA LEU A 12 -8.01 16.86 32.33
C LEU A 12 -6.57 17.35 32.45
N ARG A 13 -5.65 16.80 31.64
CA ARG A 13 -4.23 17.18 31.61
C ARG A 13 -3.97 18.54 30.96
N TYR A 14 -4.89 19.06 30.17
CA TYR A 14 -4.68 20.26 29.38
C TYR A 14 -4.67 21.52 30.26
N GLY A 15 -3.50 22.14 30.41
CA GLY A 15 -3.33 23.39 31.15
C GLY A 15 -3.54 23.27 32.67
N ARG A 16 -3.44 22.06 33.23
CA ARG A 16 -3.69 21.76 34.65
C ARG A 16 -2.65 20.81 35.21
N PHE A 17 -2.44 20.86 36.52
CA PHE A 17 -1.66 19.84 37.23
C PHE A 17 -2.50 18.57 37.39
N VAL A 18 -1.91 17.42 37.07
CA VAL A 18 -2.48 16.10 37.36
C VAL A 18 -1.58 15.44 38.39
N GLY A 19 -1.90 15.66 39.67
CA GLY A 19 -1.06 15.26 40.79
C GLY A 19 0.15 16.18 41.00
N ASP A 20 1.10 15.69 41.82
CA ASP A 20 2.37 16.37 42.08
C ASP A 20 3.33 16.24 40.89
N PRO A 21 3.98 17.33 40.43
CA PRO A 21 5.02 17.25 39.41
C PRO A 21 6.22 16.43 39.89
N THR A 22 6.85 15.72 38.96
CA THR A 22 8.07 14.97 39.25
C THR A 22 9.24 15.90 39.56
N SER A 23 10.26 15.40 40.26
CA SER A 23 11.48 16.17 40.55
C SER A 23 12.15 16.68 39.27
N GLU A 24 12.11 15.92 38.18
CA GLU A 24 12.62 16.35 36.87
C GLU A 24 11.79 17.51 36.29
N GLN A 25 10.45 17.44 36.38
CA GLN A 25 9.58 18.54 35.93
C GLN A 25 9.80 19.81 36.75
N LEU A 26 9.99 19.69 38.08
CA LEU A 26 10.33 20.82 38.95
C LEU A 26 11.69 21.43 38.56
N ALA A 27 12.73 20.60 38.43
CA ALA A 27 14.05 21.05 38.03
C ALA A 27 14.07 21.71 36.65
N ARG A 28 13.25 21.23 35.71
CA ARG A 28 13.23 21.75 34.33
C ARG A 28 12.40 23.03 34.18
N HIS A 29 11.23 23.11 34.81
CA HIS A 29 10.26 24.18 34.55
C HIS A 29 10.19 25.22 35.68
N PHE A 30 10.56 24.85 36.91
CA PHE A 30 10.50 25.73 38.08
C PHE A 30 11.87 26.20 38.56
N HIS A 31 12.96 25.80 37.90
CA HIS A 31 14.28 26.37 38.19
C HIS A 31 14.30 27.87 37.87
N LEU A 32 14.83 28.66 38.81
CA LEU A 32 14.95 30.11 38.72
C LEU A 32 16.40 30.50 38.49
N ASP A 33 16.69 30.96 37.27
CA ASP A 33 17.98 31.54 36.93
C ASP A 33 18.16 32.96 37.52
N ASP A 34 19.32 33.58 37.27
CA ASP A 34 19.61 34.91 37.82
C ASP A 34 18.67 36.00 37.29
N ALA A 35 18.23 35.88 36.03
CA ALA A 35 17.27 36.82 35.43
C ALA A 35 15.89 36.65 36.07
N ASP A 36 15.47 35.41 36.31
CA ASP A 36 14.24 35.07 37.01
C ASP A 36 14.25 35.64 38.42
N ARG A 37 15.34 35.45 39.17
CA ARG A 37 15.50 35.97 40.53
C ARG A 37 15.47 37.49 40.58
N ALA A 38 16.11 38.16 39.63
CA ALA A 38 16.06 39.62 39.51
C ALA A 38 14.63 40.13 39.24
N PHE A 39 13.94 39.51 38.28
CA PHE A 39 12.55 39.85 37.96
C PHE A 39 11.60 39.61 39.14
N ILE A 40 11.74 38.46 39.82
CA ILE A 40 10.93 38.11 40.99
C ILE A 40 11.22 39.06 42.15
N GLY A 41 12.49 39.35 42.43
CA GLY A 41 12.93 40.20 43.54
C GLY A 41 12.37 41.64 43.49
N ALA A 42 12.06 42.14 42.30
CA ALA A 42 11.41 43.43 42.07
C ALA A 42 9.95 43.53 42.58
N HIS A 43 9.36 42.41 43.03
CA HIS A 43 8.01 42.40 43.60
C HIS A 43 8.05 42.58 45.12
N ARG A 44 7.14 43.40 45.65
CA ARG A 44 7.09 43.74 47.09
C ARG A 44 6.47 42.61 47.91
N GLY A 45 7.22 42.10 48.88
CA GLY A 45 6.77 41.12 49.88
C GLY A 45 6.87 39.67 49.38
N ASP A 46 7.20 38.77 50.31
CA ASP A 46 7.59 37.40 49.98
C ASP A 46 6.44 36.57 49.40
N HIS A 47 5.20 36.81 49.83
CA HIS A 47 4.00 36.21 49.21
C HIS A 47 3.88 36.54 47.72
N ASN A 48 4.22 37.77 47.30
CA ASN A 48 4.17 38.15 45.89
C ASN A 48 5.35 37.55 45.12
N ARG A 49 6.55 37.52 45.71
CA ARG A 49 7.74 36.91 45.09
C ARG A 49 7.52 35.42 44.84
N LEU A 50 7.04 34.71 45.85
CA LEU A 50 6.65 33.30 45.77
C LEU A 50 5.56 33.08 44.72
N GLY A 51 4.49 33.87 44.76
CA GLY A 51 3.39 33.76 43.79
C GLY A 51 3.80 34.02 42.33
N VAL A 52 4.73 34.95 42.09
CA VAL A 52 5.29 35.19 40.74
C VAL A 52 6.16 34.02 40.29
N ALA A 53 7.02 33.50 41.16
CA ALA A 53 7.87 32.35 40.85
C ALA A 53 7.03 31.13 40.46
N VAL A 54 5.97 30.87 41.23
CA VAL A 54 5.04 29.77 40.95
C VAL A 54 4.27 30.01 39.65
N GLN A 55 3.74 31.22 39.41
CA GLN A 55 3.06 31.52 38.14
C GLN A 55 3.98 31.37 36.92
N LEU A 56 5.25 31.77 37.04
CA LEU A 56 6.25 31.63 35.98
C LEU A 56 6.51 30.15 35.68
N GLY A 57 6.78 29.34 36.71
CA GLY A 57 7.01 27.91 36.51
C GLY A 57 5.77 27.17 36.03
N SER A 58 4.57 27.53 36.52
CA SER A 58 3.30 26.99 36.01
C SER A 58 3.10 27.33 34.54
N LEU A 59 3.41 28.55 34.11
CA LEU A 59 3.36 28.92 32.69
C LEU A 59 4.34 28.09 31.86
N ARG A 60 5.56 27.85 32.35
CA ARG A 60 6.60 27.05 31.66
C ARG A 60 6.22 25.58 31.54
N LEU A 61 5.55 25.01 32.54
CA LEU A 61 5.17 23.60 32.56
C LEU A 61 3.83 23.36 31.83
N LEU A 62 2.81 24.16 32.17
CA LEU A 62 1.44 23.96 31.72
C LEU A 62 1.09 24.74 30.45
N GLY A 63 1.90 25.73 30.07
CA GLY A 63 1.63 26.60 28.92
C GLY A 63 0.55 27.65 29.15
N THR A 64 0.01 27.76 30.36
CA THR A 64 -1.02 28.74 30.73
C THR A 64 -0.95 29.08 32.22
N PHE A 65 -1.61 30.15 32.62
CA PHE A 65 -1.78 30.50 34.03
C PHE A 65 -3.00 29.77 34.59
N LEU A 66 -2.89 29.28 35.82
CA LEU A 66 -4.04 28.72 36.53
C LEU A 66 -5.02 29.84 36.93
N GLU A 67 -6.29 29.62 36.66
CA GLU A 67 -7.37 30.52 37.10
C GLU A 67 -7.50 30.54 38.63
N ASP A 68 -7.34 29.37 39.24
CA ASP A 68 -7.35 29.18 40.69
C ASP A 68 -5.97 28.71 41.19
N PRO A 69 -5.18 29.60 41.81
CA PRO A 69 -3.90 29.25 42.41
C PRO A 69 -4.01 28.26 43.59
N ALA A 70 -5.20 27.98 44.14
CA ALA A 70 -5.37 26.92 45.14
C ALA A 70 -5.14 25.51 44.56
N GLN A 71 -5.17 25.36 43.23
CA GLN A 71 -4.89 24.10 42.53
C GLN A 71 -3.38 23.83 42.38
N ILE A 72 -2.53 24.70 42.91
CA ILE A 72 -1.07 24.52 42.85
C ILE A 72 -0.65 23.44 43.86
N PRO A 73 0.08 22.39 43.42
CA PRO A 73 0.57 21.37 44.32
C PRO A 73 1.57 21.92 45.36
N ALA A 74 1.55 21.35 46.57
CA ALA A 74 2.41 21.81 47.67
C ALA A 74 3.91 21.63 47.34
N SER A 75 4.26 20.61 46.55
CA SER A 75 5.61 20.37 46.04
C SER A 75 6.16 21.54 45.24
N VAL A 76 5.35 22.12 44.34
CA VAL A 76 5.69 23.31 43.54
C VAL A 76 5.96 24.52 44.42
N THR A 77 5.07 24.76 45.38
CA THR A 77 5.16 25.91 46.28
C THR A 77 6.40 25.84 47.15
N ARG A 78 6.71 24.65 47.69
CA ARG A 78 7.92 24.38 48.48
C ARG A 78 9.18 24.59 47.64
N PHE A 79 9.25 23.97 46.46
CA PHE A 79 10.41 24.07 45.57
C PHE A 79 10.72 25.51 45.14
N ALA A 80 9.69 26.33 44.88
CA ALA A 80 9.88 27.75 44.60
C ALA A 80 10.35 28.55 45.84
N GLY A 81 9.80 28.23 47.02
CA GLY A 81 10.20 28.83 48.29
C GLY A 81 11.65 28.56 48.66
N ASP A 82 12.09 27.31 48.56
CA ASP A 82 13.46 26.88 48.85
C ASP A 82 14.47 27.63 47.98
N GLN A 83 14.17 27.78 46.68
CA GLN A 83 15.03 28.54 45.77
C GLN A 83 15.13 30.02 46.13
N LEU A 84 14.07 30.61 46.69
CA LEU A 84 14.03 32.02 47.08
C LEU A 84 14.48 32.26 48.53
N ALA A 85 14.85 31.22 49.27
CA ALA A 85 15.11 31.26 50.72
C ALA A 85 13.91 31.86 51.51
N ILE A 86 12.70 31.44 51.16
CA ILE A 86 11.44 31.88 51.80
C ILE A 86 10.85 30.75 52.64
N ASP A 87 10.87 30.93 53.96
CA ASP A 87 10.20 30.06 54.91
C ASP A 87 8.67 30.25 54.90
N GLY A 88 7.91 29.26 55.39
CA GLY A 88 6.45 29.40 55.53
C GLY A 88 5.70 29.46 54.18
N SER A 89 6.25 28.83 53.14
CA SER A 89 5.77 28.93 51.76
C SER A 89 4.27 28.61 51.58
N ALA A 90 3.70 27.68 52.35
CA ALA A 90 2.28 27.35 52.29
C ALA A 90 1.37 28.52 52.75
N GLU A 91 1.71 29.17 53.87
CA GLU A 91 0.95 30.30 54.40
C GLU A 91 1.07 31.52 53.49
N LEU A 92 2.28 31.78 52.99
CA LEU A 92 2.53 32.87 52.06
C LEU A 92 1.79 32.68 50.73
N MET A 93 1.69 31.44 50.24
CA MET A 93 0.93 31.14 49.05
C MET A 93 -0.58 31.32 49.27
N ALA A 94 -1.11 30.88 50.42
CA ALA A 94 -2.51 31.15 50.79
C ALA A 94 -2.81 32.67 50.85
N ARG A 95 -1.89 33.45 51.44
CA ARG A 95 -1.96 34.91 51.44
C ARG A 95 -1.93 35.48 50.02
N TYR A 96 -1.06 34.97 49.15
CA TYR A 96 -1.01 35.39 47.74
C TYR A 96 -2.34 35.13 47.02
N CYS A 97 -2.93 33.94 47.19
CA CYS A 97 -4.25 33.58 46.64
C CYS A 97 -5.35 34.55 47.06
N ALA A 98 -5.32 35.05 48.30
CA ALA A 98 -6.30 36.01 48.81
C ALA A 98 -6.15 37.43 48.22
N THR A 99 -4.96 37.80 47.74
CA THR A 99 -4.69 39.15 47.23
C THR A 99 -5.19 39.36 45.80
N LYS A 100 -5.77 40.54 45.51
CA LYS A 100 -6.13 40.95 44.13
C LYS A 100 -4.91 41.26 43.25
N GLY A 101 -3.73 41.44 43.84
CA GLY A 101 -2.48 41.75 43.14
C GLY A 101 -2.04 40.66 42.15
N ARG A 102 -2.38 39.40 42.43
CA ARG A 102 -2.05 38.22 41.61
C ARG A 102 -2.45 38.33 40.14
N TRP A 103 -3.54 39.04 39.83
CA TRP A 103 -4.05 39.22 38.47
C TRP A 103 -3.13 40.10 37.61
N ARG A 104 -2.29 40.94 38.24
CA ARG A 104 -1.35 41.81 37.54
C ARG A 104 -0.05 41.11 37.17
N HIS A 105 0.24 39.97 37.80
CA HIS A 105 1.52 39.28 37.65
C HIS A 105 1.61 38.51 36.33
N GLY A 106 0.53 37.80 35.94
CA GLY A 106 0.48 37.09 34.66
C GLY A 106 0.82 37.97 33.44
N PRO A 107 0.18 39.15 33.25
CA PRO A 107 0.54 40.08 32.19
C PRO A 107 2.00 40.58 32.25
N ARG A 108 2.54 40.83 33.46
CA ARG A 108 3.94 41.24 33.64
C ARG A 108 4.91 40.14 33.24
N ILE A 109 4.66 38.91 33.69
CA ILE A 109 5.43 37.71 33.30
C ILE A 109 5.40 37.57 31.77
N ARG A 110 4.21 37.65 31.17
CA ARG A 110 4.04 37.51 29.72
C ARG A 110 4.89 38.51 28.94
N ILE A 111 4.82 39.80 29.29
CA ILE A 111 5.57 40.87 28.64
C ILE A 111 7.07 40.66 28.82
N HIS A 112 7.53 40.36 30.04
CA HIS A 112 8.96 40.23 30.34
C HIS A 112 9.61 39.04 29.62
N TYR A 113 8.94 37.87 29.59
CA TYR A 113 9.50 36.65 29.00
C TYR A 113 9.11 36.42 27.52
N GLY A 114 8.40 37.37 26.92
CA GLY A 114 8.03 37.35 25.51
C GLY A 114 6.94 36.34 25.14
N TYR A 115 6.05 35.99 26.08
CA TYR A 115 4.92 35.12 25.78
C TYR A 115 3.82 35.88 25.04
N ARG A 116 3.06 35.16 24.22
CA ARG A 116 1.97 35.68 23.40
C ARG A 116 0.64 35.05 23.82
N VAL A 117 -0.47 35.74 23.60
CA VAL A 117 -1.81 35.14 23.71
C VAL A 117 -2.25 34.59 22.36
N PHE A 118 -3.12 33.58 22.37
CA PHE A 118 -3.69 32.99 21.16
C PHE A 118 -4.40 34.02 20.27
N SER A 119 -4.99 35.06 20.87
CA SER A 119 -5.66 36.15 20.16
C SER A 119 -4.73 37.18 19.52
N ASP A 120 -3.41 37.09 19.74
CA ASP A 120 -2.48 38.05 19.16
C ASP A 120 -2.45 37.95 17.62
N PRO A 121 -2.30 39.07 16.90
CA PRO A 121 -2.26 39.08 15.44
C PRO A 121 -1.23 38.10 14.86
N GLY A 122 -1.67 37.29 13.89
CA GLY A 122 -0.82 36.35 13.14
C GLY A 122 -0.54 35.01 13.83
N VAL A 123 -0.86 34.83 15.12
CA VAL A 123 -0.70 33.53 15.81
C VAL A 123 -1.57 32.46 15.17
N ALA A 124 -2.88 32.71 15.11
CA ALA A 124 -3.84 31.79 14.53
C ALA A 124 -3.48 31.46 13.07
N PHE A 125 -3.08 32.44 12.27
CA PHE A 125 -2.68 32.22 10.87
C PHE A 125 -1.48 31.27 10.74
N ARG A 126 -0.43 31.45 11.56
CA ARG A 126 0.75 30.56 11.53
C ARG A 126 0.41 29.16 12.00
N LEU A 127 -0.38 29.03 13.06
CA LEU A 127 -0.87 27.74 13.54
C LEU A 127 -1.71 27.04 12.46
N HIS A 128 -2.62 27.77 11.80
CA HIS A 128 -3.44 27.22 10.72
C HIS A 128 -2.60 26.76 9.54
N ARG A 129 -1.55 27.51 9.16
CA ARG A 129 -0.63 27.07 8.09
C ARG A 129 0.07 25.76 8.45
N PHE A 130 0.57 25.66 9.69
CA PHE A 130 1.18 24.44 10.21
C PHE A 130 0.21 23.25 10.21
N LEU A 131 -0.98 23.42 10.79
CA LEU A 131 -2.01 22.37 10.85
C LEU A 131 -2.53 21.99 9.47
N TYR A 132 -2.65 22.95 8.55
CA TYR A 132 -3.06 22.71 7.17
C TYR A 132 -2.06 21.79 6.46
N ALA A 133 -0.75 22.05 6.61
CA ALA A 133 0.28 21.21 6.03
C ALA A 133 0.18 19.76 6.54
N LEU A 134 0.04 19.56 7.86
CA LEU A 134 -0.14 18.23 8.46
C LEU A 134 -1.41 17.53 7.96
N CYS A 135 -2.52 18.27 7.89
CA CYS A 135 -3.79 17.74 7.41
C CYS A 135 -3.70 17.37 5.93
N TRP A 136 -3.01 18.15 5.12
CA TRP A 136 -2.84 17.91 3.68
C TRP A 136 -2.03 16.64 3.43
N THR A 137 -0.89 16.47 4.10
CA THR A 137 0.04 15.36 3.86
C THR A 137 -0.42 14.01 4.42
N GLY A 138 -1.36 13.97 5.37
CA GLY A 138 -2.03 12.72 5.76
C GLY A 138 -2.46 12.61 7.22
N THR A 139 -1.98 13.49 8.10
CA THR A 139 -2.35 13.47 9.52
C THR A 139 -3.74 14.08 9.72
N ASP A 140 -4.79 13.26 9.69
CA ASP A 140 -6.19 13.71 9.88
C ASP A 140 -6.77 13.31 11.25
N ARG A 141 -5.99 12.63 12.10
CA ARG A 141 -6.46 12.21 13.41
C ARG A 141 -6.58 13.46 14.31
N PRO A 142 -7.78 13.80 14.83
CA PRO A 142 -7.99 15.04 15.58
C PRO A 142 -7.12 15.14 16.84
N SER A 143 -6.93 14.04 17.56
CA SER A 143 -6.07 13.99 18.75
C SER A 143 -4.61 14.29 18.42
N ALA A 144 -4.08 13.70 17.35
CA ALA A 144 -2.70 13.94 16.93
C ALA A 144 -2.46 15.40 16.49
N LEU A 145 -3.45 16.00 15.81
CA LEU A 145 -3.42 17.41 15.45
C LEU A 145 -3.50 18.32 16.67
N PHE A 146 -4.21 17.90 17.71
CA PHE A 146 -4.28 18.61 18.98
C PHE A 146 -2.96 18.59 19.72
N ASP A 147 -2.32 17.42 19.85
CA ASP A 147 -1.02 17.28 20.48
C ASP A 147 0.06 18.09 19.73
N ALA A 148 0.02 18.06 18.39
CA ALA A 148 0.89 18.87 17.54
C ALA A 148 0.64 20.37 17.72
N ALA A 149 -0.63 20.79 17.80
CA ALA A 149 -0.98 22.18 18.03
C ALA A 149 -0.53 22.68 19.41
N ALA A 150 -0.74 21.88 20.46
CA ALA A 150 -0.31 22.20 21.81
C ALA A 150 1.22 22.34 21.87
N THR A 151 1.96 21.38 21.32
CA THR A 151 3.43 21.44 21.22
C THR A 151 3.89 22.70 20.48
N TRP A 152 3.31 22.98 19.31
CA TRP A 152 3.62 24.18 18.54
C TRP A 152 3.38 25.47 19.34
N LEU A 153 2.25 25.56 20.05
CA LEU A 153 1.96 26.73 20.87
C LEU A 153 3.02 26.94 21.96
N LEU A 154 3.43 25.87 22.66
CA LEU A 154 4.46 25.93 23.70
C LEU A 154 5.82 26.34 23.12
N GLU A 155 6.24 25.75 22.01
CA GLU A 155 7.53 26.05 21.35
C GLU A 155 7.63 27.51 20.92
N PHE A 156 6.54 28.09 20.41
CA PHE A 156 6.49 29.50 19.98
C PHE A 156 6.10 30.47 21.10
N LYS A 157 6.17 30.04 22.37
CA LYS A 157 5.79 30.81 23.57
C LYS A 157 4.40 31.44 23.47
N VAL A 158 3.46 30.74 22.84
CA VAL A 158 2.04 31.12 22.80
C VAL A 158 1.33 30.39 23.92
N MET A 159 0.65 31.14 24.78
CA MET A 159 -0.14 30.56 25.86
C MET A 159 -1.28 29.71 25.29
N LEU A 160 -1.50 28.55 25.91
CA LEU A 160 -2.56 27.63 25.53
C LEU A 160 -3.94 28.33 25.66
N PRO A 161 -4.77 28.36 24.61
CA PRO A 161 -6.14 28.84 24.71
C PRO A 161 -6.98 27.84 25.51
N GLY A 162 -8.25 28.15 25.79
CA GLY A 162 -9.14 27.16 26.40
C GLY A 162 -9.30 25.91 25.52
N LEU A 163 -9.46 24.73 26.13
CA LEU A 163 -9.55 23.43 25.44
C LEU A 163 -10.48 23.47 24.22
N SER A 164 -11.73 23.88 24.46
CA SER A 164 -12.76 23.96 23.41
C SER A 164 -12.43 24.96 22.30
N VAL A 165 -11.61 25.98 22.57
CA VAL A 165 -11.17 26.95 21.55
C VAL A 165 -10.23 26.24 20.59
N LEU A 166 -9.26 25.48 21.09
CA LEU A 166 -8.31 24.74 20.28
C LEU A 166 -8.99 23.62 19.48
N GLU A 167 -9.90 22.86 20.09
CA GLU A 167 -10.67 21.80 19.41
C GLU A 167 -11.48 22.35 18.23
N ARG A 168 -12.22 23.45 18.45
CA ARG A 168 -12.99 24.11 17.37
C ARG A 168 -12.08 24.61 16.27
N ASP A 169 -10.91 25.13 16.63
CA ASP A 169 -9.97 25.67 15.65
C ASP A 169 -9.37 24.59 14.75
N ILE A 170 -8.95 23.46 15.34
CA ILE A 170 -8.49 22.27 14.62
C ILE A 170 -9.62 21.74 13.71
N ALA A 171 -10.85 21.65 14.22
CA ALA A 171 -11.98 21.21 13.43
C ALA A 171 -12.22 22.11 12.21
N ARG A 172 -12.11 23.44 12.37
CA ARG A 172 -12.22 24.39 11.24
C ARG A 172 -11.13 24.15 10.19
N VAL A 173 -9.88 23.97 10.59
CA VAL A 173 -8.78 23.68 9.65
C VAL A 173 -9.04 22.37 8.90
N ARG A 174 -9.44 21.30 9.61
CA ARG A 174 -9.77 20.01 8.99
C ARG A 174 -10.91 20.12 7.99
N THR A 175 -12.01 20.79 8.35
CA THR A 175 -13.13 21.04 7.43
C THR A 175 -12.68 21.81 6.19
N ARG A 176 -11.82 22.82 6.36
CA ARG A 176 -11.27 23.59 5.24
C ARG A 176 -10.41 22.74 4.31
N VAL A 177 -9.54 21.88 4.86
CA VAL A 177 -8.69 20.97 4.08
C VAL A 177 -9.54 19.94 3.34
N ALA A 178 -10.54 19.33 4.00
CA ALA A 178 -11.47 18.40 3.35
C ALA A 178 -12.21 19.06 2.18
N ALA A 179 -12.73 20.29 2.38
CA ALA A 179 -13.36 21.05 1.30
C ALA A 179 -12.38 21.42 0.17
N HIS A 180 -11.09 21.62 0.47
CA HIS A 180 -10.09 21.83 -0.57
C HIS A 180 -9.81 20.57 -1.38
N VAL A 181 -9.68 19.40 -0.73
CA VAL A 181 -9.54 18.10 -1.40
C VAL A 181 -10.71 17.84 -2.33
N HIS A 182 -11.95 18.01 -1.86
CA HIS A 182 -13.13 17.78 -2.70
C HIS A 182 -13.12 18.67 -3.94
N ARG A 183 -12.89 19.99 -3.77
CA ARG A 183 -12.79 20.94 -4.89
C ARG A 183 -11.73 20.52 -5.91
N ARG A 184 -10.51 20.17 -5.47
CA ARG A 184 -9.44 19.74 -6.38
C ARG A 184 -9.82 18.56 -7.27
N LEU A 185 -10.67 17.66 -6.78
CA LEU A 185 -11.18 16.52 -7.53
C LEU A 185 -12.37 16.87 -8.44
N VAL A 186 -13.19 17.85 -8.07
CA VAL A 186 -14.44 18.17 -8.80
C VAL A 186 -14.39 19.41 -9.69
N ASP A 187 -13.38 20.29 -9.54
CA ASP A 187 -13.27 21.57 -10.26
C ASP A 187 -13.20 21.40 -11.80
N LYS A 188 -12.81 20.23 -12.28
CA LYS A 188 -12.74 19.89 -13.71
C LYS A 188 -13.91 19.05 -14.23
N LEU A 189 -14.86 18.67 -13.37
CA LEU A 189 -15.98 17.84 -13.78
C LEU A 189 -17.02 18.65 -14.54
N THR A 190 -17.48 18.12 -15.66
CA THR A 190 -18.65 18.64 -16.36
C THR A 190 -19.95 18.19 -15.66
N SER A 191 -21.05 18.88 -15.94
CA SER A 191 -22.37 18.49 -15.40
C SER A 191 -22.76 17.08 -15.84
N GLU A 192 -22.48 16.70 -17.09
CA GLU A 192 -22.73 15.36 -17.63
C GLU A 192 -21.93 14.29 -16.86
N GLN A 193 -20.65 14.56 -16.57
CA GLN A 193 -19.82 13.66 -15.77
C GLN A 193 -20.34 13.50 -14.34
N ARG A 194 -20.82 14.59 -13.71
CA ARG A 194 -21.45 14.53 -12.38
C ARG A 194 -22.71 13.66 -12.41
N THR A 195 -23.60 13.86 -13.39
CA THR A 195 -24.81 13.04 -13.55
C THR A 195 -24.46 11.57 -13.77
N ARG A 196 -23.46 11.26 -14.61
CA ARG A 196 -22.98 9.90 -14.83
C ARG A 196 -22.40 9.26 -13.56
N LEU A 197 -21.71 10.03 -12.72
CA LEU A 197 -21.25 9.52 -11.42
C LEU A 197 -22.42 9.26 -10.47
N ASP A 198 -23.42 10.14 -10.45
CA ASP A 198 -24.59 9.97 -9.59
C ASP A 198 -25.41 8.72 -9.92
N THR A 199 -25.37 8.22 -11.18
CA THR A 199 -26.00 6.93 -11.51
C THR A 199 -25.31 5.73 -10.84
N LEU A 200 -24.07 5.87 -10.33
CA LEU A 200 -23.41 4.79 -9.57
C LEU A 200 -24.14 4.48 -8.27
N VAL A 201 -24.75 5.48 -7.64
CA VAL A 201 -25.42 5.33 -6.34
C VAL A 201 -26.94 5.20 -6.47
N ALA A 202 -27.48 5.41 -7.68
CA ALA A 202 -28.88 5.19 -7.99
C ALA A 202 -29.17 3.68 -8.14
N VAL A 203 -30.33 3.24 -7.65
CA VAL A 203 -30.85 1.89 -7.90
C VAL A 203 -31.77 1.99 -9.10
N ALA A 204 -31.54 1.17 -10.12
CA ALA A 204 -32.42 1.09 -11.29
C ALA A 204 -33.82 0.59 -10.88
N GLU A 205 -34.87 0.98 -11.62
CA GLU A 205 -36.26 0.65 -11.28
C GLU A 205 -36.55 -0.86 -11.24
N ASP A 206 -35.77 -1.65 -11.97
CA ASP A 206 -35.83 -3.12 -12.06
C ASP A 206 -34.74 -3.83 -11.23
N GLY A 207 -33.85 -3.07 -10.60
CA GLY A 207 -32.68 -3.57 -9.89
C GLY A 207 -32.86 -3.67 -8.37
N ARG A 208 -32.15 -4.61 -7.75
CA ARG A 208 -32.03 -4.70 -6.28
C ARG A 208 -30.76 -4.05 -5.71
N GLN A 209 -29.79 -3.72 -6.57
CA GLN A 209 -28.48 -3.21 -6.20
C GLN A 209 -28.08 -2.03 -7.09
N SER A 210 -27.35 -1.08 -6.51
CA SER A 210 -26.75 0.02 -7.27
C SER A 210 -25.53 -0.48 -8.08
N PRO A 211 -25.12 0.21 -9.16
CA PRO A 211 -23.86 -0.09 -9.83
C PRO A 211 -22.65 -0.03 -8.89
N LEU A 212 -22.63 0.89 -7.92
CA LEU A 212 -21.57 0.96 -6.90
C LEU A 212 -21.45 -0.35 -6.12
N ASP A 213 -22.57 -0.88 -5.62
CA ASP A 213 -22.55 -2.12 -4.83
C ASP A 213 -22.12 -3.32 -5.68
N ARG A 214 -22.65 -3.43 -6.91
CA ARG A 214 -22.34 -4.54 -7.82
C ARG A 214 -20.90 -4.51 -8.34
N LEU A 215 -20.38 -3.33 -8.71
CA LEU A 215 -19.04 -3.20 -9.28
C LEU A 215 -17.94 -3.36 -8.24
N ARG A 216 -18.25 -3.24 -6.94
CA ARG A 216 -17.27 -3.47 -5.87
C ARG A 216 -16.84 -4.94 -5.80
N ASP A 217 -17.71 -5.87 -6.16
CA ASP A 217 -17.41 -7.29 -6.08
C ASP A 217 -16.43 -7.70 -7.19
N GLY A 218 -15.25 -8.14 -6.77
CA GLY A 218 -14.20 -8.66 -7.65
C GLY A 218 -14.45 -10.12 -8.07
N PRO A 219 -13.59 -10.66 -8.95
CA PRO A 219 -13.69 -12.06 -9.35
C PRO A 219 -13.37 -13.01 -8.18
N TYR A 220 -14.04 -14.16 -8.15
CA TYR A 220 -13.89 -15.14 -7.05
C TYR A 220 -13.63 -16.57 -7.54
N LEU A 221 -13.75 -16.84 -8.85
CA LEU A 221 -13.50 -18.16 -9.44
C LEU A 221 -12.27 -18.16 -10.35
N GLN A 222 -11.37 -19.12 -10.17
CA GLN A 222 -10.22 -19.31 -11.07
C GLN A 222 -10.62 -20.06 -12.35
N SER A 223 -11.27 -19.37 -13.29
CA SER A 223 -11.73 -19.95 -14.56
C SER A 223 -11.71 -18.97 -15.74
N GLY A 224 -11.64 -19.51 -16.96
CA GLY A 224 -11.70 -18.70 -18.18
C GLY A 224 -12.98 -17.86 -18.35
N PRO A 225 -14.19 -18.40 -18.06
CA PRO A 225 -15.41 -17.60 -18.03
C PRO A 225 -15.36 -16.45 -17.01
N GLU A 226 -14.73 -16.67 -15.85
CA GLU A 226 -14.58 -15.61 -14.85
C GLU A 226 -13.66 -14.48 -15.33
N ILE A 227 -12.57 -14.79 -16.05
CA ILE A 227 -11.74 -13.75 -16.71
C ILE A 227 -12.60 -12.91 -17.65
N SER A 228 -13.48 -13.54 -18.43
CA SER A 228 -14.37 -12.83 -19.34
C SER A 228 -15.34 -11.90 -18.61
N ARG A 229 -15.83 -12.29 -17.42
CA ARG A 229 -16.67 -11.45 -16.55
C ARG A 229 -15.89 -10.31 -15.91
N ALA A 230 -14.66 -10.57 -15.47
CA ALA A 230 -13.77 -9.54 -14.91
C ALA A 230 -13.47 -8.45 -15.96
N ILE A 231 -13.30 -8.83 -17.23
CA ILE A 231 -13.13 -7.87 -18.34
C ILE A 231 -14.43 -7.10 -18.62
N ASP A 232 -15.61 -7.73 -18.56
CA ASP A 232 -16.88 -7.01 -18.67
C ASP A 232 -17.02 -5.96 -17.58
N ARG A 233 -16.72 -6.34 -16.34
CA ARG A 233 -16.70 -5.43 -15.19
C ARG A 233 -15.73 -4.27 -15.42
N LEU A 234 -14.50 -4.53 -15.86
CA LEU A 234 -13.53 -3.47 -16.18
C LEU A 234 -14.02 -2.55 -17.30
N THR A 235 -14.62 -3.11 -18.34
CA THR A 235 -15.18 -2.34 -19.46
C THR A 235 -16.31 -1.45 -18.98
N GLU A 236 -17.18 -1.96 -18.11
CA GLU A 236 -18.24 -1.17 -17.50
C GLU A 236 -17.69 -0.04 -16.63
N ILE A 237 -16.70 -0.32 -15.75
CA ILE A 237 -16.03 0.70 -14.93
C ILE A 237 -15.48 1.81 -15.83
N ARG A 238 -14.88 1.47 -16.97
CA ARG A 238 -14.35 2.46 -17.92
C ARG A 238 -15.39 3.39 -18.52
N THR A 239 -16.64 2.96 -18.65
CA THR A 239 -17.72 3.86 -19.09
C THR A 239 -17.92 5.03 -18.12
N PHE A 240 -17.65 4.81 -16.83
CA PHE A 240 -17.71 5.84 -15.79
C PHE A 240 -16.42 6.66 -15.71
N THR A 241 -15.24 6.05 -15.91
CA THR A 241 -13.95 6.75 -15.79
C THR A 241 -13.57 7.59 -17.01
N THR A 242 -14.11 7.27 -18.19
CA THR A 242 -13.77 7.95 -19.45
C THR A 242 -13.97 9.47 -19.34
N GLY A 243 -12.90 10.24 -19.52
CA GLY A 243 -12.89 11.70 -19.48
C GLY A 243 -12.89 12.32 -18.08
N LEU A 244 -12.92 11.53 -17.00
CA LEU A 244 -12.77 12.05 -15.64
C LEU A 244 -11.34 12.55 -15.39
N PRO A 245 -11.14 13.50 -14.47
CA PRO A 245 -9.80 13.87 -14.02
C PRO A 245 -9.07 12.70 -13.36
N GLU A 246 -7.74 12.75 -13.43
CA GLU A 246 -6.85 11.90 -12.64
C GLU A 246 -6.82 12.34 -11.17
N LEU A 247 -6.29 11.48 -10.29
CA LEU A 247 -6.18 11.74 -8.84
C LEU A 247 -4.89 12.48 -8.44
N ASP A 248 -4.10 12.93 -9.42
CA ASP A 248 -2.77 13.56 -9.29
C ASP A 248 -2.77 14.90 -8.52
N ARG A 249 -3.93 15.55 -8.41
CA ARG A 249 -4.10 16.87 -7.77
C ARG A 249 -4.24 16.83 -6.26
N VAL A 250 -4.37 15.65 -5.68
CA VAL A 250 -4.54 15.46 -4.25
C VAL A 250 -3.55 14.40 -3.73
N PRO A 251 -3.12 14.48 -2.47
CA PRO A 251 -2.26 13.47 -1.88
C PRO A 251 -2.92 12.07 -1.95
N PRO A 252 -2.17 11.00 -2.28
CA PRO A 252 -2.73 9.67 -2.49
C PRO A 252 -3.55 9.17 -1.30
N GLY A 253 -3.07 9.42 -0.07
CA GLY A 253 -3.77 9.04 1.15
C GLY A 253 -5.16 9.68 1.29
N LYS A 254 -5.37 10.88 0.73
CA LYS A 254 -6.68 11.56 0.73
C LYS A 254 -7.64 10.93 -0.28
N ALA A 255 -7.18 10.68 -1.49
CA ALA A 255 -7.99 9.97 -2.48
C ALA A 255 -8.34 8.55 -2.00
N ALA A 256 -7.36 7.82 -1.46
CA ALA A 256 -7.56 6.49 -0.89
C ALA A 256 -8.55 6.50 0.29
N ALA A 257 -8.55 7.53 1.15
CA ALA A 257 -9.53 7.65 2.23
C ALA A 257 -10.97 7.82 1.70
N LEU A 258 -11.15 8.63 0.65
CA LEU A 258 -12.45 8.79 -0.01
C LEU A 258 -12.91 7.49 -0.69
N ALA A 259 -12.03 6.84 -1.43
CA ALA A 259 -12.30 5.56 -2.09
C ALA A 259 -12.67 4.47 -1.07
N ARG A 260 -11.91 4.35 0.04
CA ARG A 260 -12.22 3.42 1.13
C ARG A 260 -13.56 3.70 1.79
N PHE A 261 -13.91 4.97 1.99
CA PHE A 261 -15.22 5.34 2.53
C PHE A 261 -16.35 4.86 1.62
N ALA A 262 -16.28 5.13 0.31
CA ALA A 262 -17.27 4.64 -0.65
C ALA A 262 -17.28 3.12 -0.75
N GLY A 263 -16.12 2.48 -0.72
CA GLY A 263 -16.00 1.02 -0.74
C GLY A 263 -16.65 0.36 0.48
N ALA A 264 -16.63 0.98 1.66
CA ALA A 264 -17.24 0.42 2.86
C ALA A 264 -18.72 0.81 3.06
N ALA A 265 -19.13 1.97 2.59
CA ALA A 265 -20.47 2.51 2.80
C ALA A 265 -21.50 1.92 1.83
N LYS A 266 -22.76 1.81 2.26
CA LYS A 266 -23.89 1.54 1.35
C LYS A 266 -24.08 2.70 0.38
N ALA A 267 -24.51 2.43 -0.86
CA ALA A 267 -24.78 3.45 -1.87
C ALA A 267 -25.66 4.62 -1.36
N GLN A 268 -26.69 4.33 -0.56
CA GLN A 268 -27.56 5.35 0.05
C GLN A 268 -26.81 6.33 0.97
N ALA A 269 -25.79 5.87 1.69
CA ALA A 269 -24.99 6.73 2.56
C ALA A 269 -24.08 7.66 1.74
N VAL A 270 -23.56 7.19 0.61
CA VAL A 270 -22.81 8.01 -0.34
C VAL A 270 -23.74 9.02 -1.02
N ALA A 271 -24.95 8.61 -1.42
CA ALA A 271 -25.95 9.48 -2.05
C ALA A 271 -26.36 10.68 -1.17
N ARG A 272 -26.40 10.51 0.15
CA ARG A 272 -26.75 11.56 1.12
C ARG A 272 -25.64 12.57 1.40
N LEU A 273 -24.44 12.38 0.83
CA LEU A 273 -23.35 13.33 1.01
C LEU A 273 -23.65 14.66 0.29
N PRO A 274 -23.12 15.79 0.80
CA PRO A 274 -23.13 17.07 0.08
C PRO A 274 -22.51 16.93 -1.31
N ASP A 275 -23.02 17.70 -2.28
CA ASP A 275 -22.75 17.52 -3.72
C ASP A 275 -21.26 17.35 -4.07
N ASP A 276 -20.41 18.32 -3.75
CA ASP A 276 -18.98 18.25 -4.05
C ASP A 276 -18.29 17.09 -3.31
N ARG A 277 -18.72 16.76 -2.09
CA ARG A 277 -18.17 15.63 -1.33
C ARG A 277 -18.59 14.31 -1.98
N ARG A 278 -19.83 14.18 -2.43
CA ARG A 278 -20.34 13.00 -3.13
C ARG A 278 -19.57 12.79 -4.42
N ALA A 279 -19.50 13.80 -5.29
CA ALA A 279 -18.77 13.73 -6.56
C ALA A 279 -17.28 13.40 -6.34
N ALA A 280 -16.60 14.06 -5.41
CA ALA A 280 -15.19 13.76 -5.09
C ALA A 280 -15.00 12.31 -4.60
N THR A 281 -15.93 11.83 -3.76
CA THR A 281 -15.91 10.45 -3.26
C THR A 281 -16.08 9.44 -4.39
N LEU A 282 -17.01 9.70 -5.32
CA LEU A 282 -17.28 8.82 -6.45
C LEU A 282 -16.14 8.81 -7.47
N VAL A 283 -15.53 9.97 -7.77
CA VAL A 283 -14.32 10.05 -8.61
C VAL A 283 -13.19 9.23 -8.00
N ALA A 284 -12.90 9.44 -6.71
CA ALA A 284 -11.85 8.70 -6.01
C ALA A 284 -12.13 7.18 -6.05
N PHE A 285 -13.37 6.79 -5.73
CA PHE A 285 -13.80 5.39 -5.76
C PHE A 285 -13.62 4.75 -7.12
N ILE A 286 -14.19 5.33 -8.19
CA ILE A 286 -14.22 4.67 -9.49
C ILE A 286 -12.83 4.60 -10.14
N ARG A 287 -11.97 5.60 -9.91
CA ARG A 287 -10.56 5.58 -10.37
C ARG A 287 -9.74 4.54 -9.62
N THR A 288 -9.92 4.42 -8.31
CA THR A 288 -9.28 3.33 -7.54
C THR A 288 -9.81 1.96 -7.96
N LEU A 289 -11.11 1.86 -8.25
CA LEU A 289 -11.73 0.62 -8.70
C LEU A 289 -11.26 0.20 -10.10
N GLU A 290 -11.05 1.14 -11.02
CA GLU A 290 -10.49 0.89 -12.35
C GLU A 290 -9.08 0.29 -12.30
N ALA A 291 -8.22 0.83 -11.42
CA ALA A 291 -6.88 0.29 -11.20
C ALA A 291 -6.96 -1.13 -10.62
N SER A 292 -7.69 -1.31 -9.52
CA SER A 292 -7.86 -2.63 -8.87
C SER A 292 -8.50 -3.66 -9.80
N ALA A 293 -9.49 -3.26 -10.62
CA ALA A 293 -10.15 -4.17 -11.56
C ALA A 293 -9.23 -4.58 -12.73
N SER A 294 -8.26 -3.74 -13.09
CA SER A 294 -7.24 -4.10 -14.07
C SER A 294 -6.27 -5.13 -13.48
N ASP A 295 -5.85 -4.95 -12.23
CA ASP A 295 -5.01 -5.88 -11.49
C ASP A 295 -5.73 -7.23 -11.28
N ASP A 296 -7.01 -7.22 -10.88
CA ASP A 296 -7.86 -8.41 -10.71
C ASP A 296 -7.83 -9.32 -11.95
N VAL A 297 -7.87 -8.73 -13.16
CA VAL A 297 -7.85 -9.48 -14.43
C VAL A 297 -6.48 -10.13 -14.66
N ILE A 298 -5.39 -9.41 -14.36
CA ILE A 298 -4.01 -9.91 -14.54
C ILE A 298 -3.73 -11.04 -13.54
N ASP A 299 -4.10 -10.86 -12.28
CA ASP A 299 -3.92 -11.87 -11.23
C ASP A 299 -4.73 -13.14 -11.55
N LEU A 300 -5.99 -12.96 -11.99
CA LEU A 300 -6.82 -14.08 -12.37
C LEU A 300 -6.27 -14.82 -13.62
N PHE A 301 -5.75 -14.08 -14.58
CA PHE A 301 -5.07 -14.65 -15.75
C PHE A 301 -3.84 -15.48 -15.35
N ASP A 302 -3.01 -14.97 -14.45
CA ASP A 302 -1.84 -15.72 -13.96
C ASP A 302 -2.26 -17.00 -13.23
N ALA A 303 -3.25 -16.92 -12.33
CA ALA A 303 -3.76 -18.07 -11.61
C ALA A 303 -4.33 -19.15 -12.54
N VAL A 304 -5.17 -18.76 -13.51
CA VAL A 304 -5.76 -19.69 -14.49
C VAL A 304 -4.69 -20.29 -15.40
N SER A 305 -3.73 -19.49 -15.85
CA SER A 305 -2.63 -19.95 -16.70
C SER A 305 -1.73 -20.92 -15.96
N THR A 306 -1.31 -20.59 -14.73
CA THR A 306 -0.49 -21.47 -13.89
C THR A 306 -1.19 -22.79 -13.62
N LYS A 307 -2.50 -22.78 -13.33
CA LYS A 307 -3.30 -24.00 -13.16
C LYS A 307 -3.38 -24.83 -14.45
N MET A 308 -3.60 -24.18 -15.59
CA MET A 308 -3.63 -24.85 -16.90
C MET A 308 -2.30 -25.56 -17.19
N PHE A 309 -1.18 -24.89 -16.92
CA PHE A 309 0.16 -25.47 -17.10
C PHE A 309 0.42 -26.62 -16.12
N SER A 310 0.07 -26.47 -14.86
CA SER A 310 0.19 -27.57 -13.88
C SER A 310 -0.63 -28.80 -14.28
N ASN A 311 -1.88 -28.60 -14.71
CA ASN A 311 -2.76 -29.69 -15.15
C ASN A 311 -2.20 -30.41 -16.36
N ALA A 312 -1.71 -29.69 -17.37
CA ALA A 312 -1.11 -30.34 -18.54
C ALA A 312 0.16 -31.15 -18.16
N ARG A 313 0.93 -30.74 -17.14
CA ARG A 313 2.11 -31.49 -16.68
C ARG A 313 1.72 -32.74 -15.90
N ILE A 314 0.68 -32.66 -15.07
CA ILE A 314 0.10 -33.81 -14.37
C ILE A 314 -0.45 -34.81 -15.39
N ASN A 315 -1.27 -34.34 -16.34
CA ASN A 315 -1.84 -35.19 -17.39
C ASN A 315 -0.75 -35.86 -18.24
N ALA A 316 0.31 -35.13 -18.60
CA ALA A 316 1.43 -35.68 -19.37
C ALA A 316 2.19 -36.75 -18.58
N LYS A 317 2.40 -36.53 -17.27
CA LYS A 317 2.99 -37.52 -16.38
C LYS A 317 2.10 -38.76 -16.26
N GLU A 318 0.79 -38.60 -16.11
CA GLU A 318 -0.16 -39.72 -16.06
C GLU A 318 -0.21 -40.49 -17.38
N ALA A 319 -0.28 -39.80 -18.52
CA ALA A 319 -0.22 -40.41 -19.83
C ALA A 319 1.10 -41.17 -20.02
N ARG A 320 2.22 -40.60 -19.54
CA ARG A 320 3.52 -41.27 -19.55
C ARG A 320 3.51 -42.53 -18.68
N MET A 321 2.99 -42.46 -17.46
CA MET A 321 2.88 -43.63 -16.56
C MET A 321 2.02 -44.74 -17.18
N ARG A 322 0.92 -44.41 -17.87
CA ARG A 322 0.12 -45.39 -18.63
C ARG A 322 0.96 -46.01 -19.75
N SER A 323 1.64 -45.20 -20.56
CA SER A 323 2.48 -45.69 -21.66
C SER A 323 3.70 -46.52 -21.23
N LEU A 324 4.22 -46.32 -20.01
CA LEU A 324 5.33 -47.12 -19.49
C LEU A 324 4.91 -48.58 -19.28
N ARG A 325 3.66 -48.82 -18.85
CA ARG A 325 3.13 -50.19 -18.73
C ARG A 325 3.05 -50.89 -20.08
N ASP A 326 2.69 -50.15 -21.13
CA ASP A 326 2.68 -50.67 -22.50
C ASP A 326 4.11 -50.85 -23.05
N LEU A 327 5.05 -49.97 -22.66
CA LEU A 327 6.46 -50.06 -22.99
C LEU A 327 7.16 -51.28 -22.36
N ASP A 328 6.74 -51.71 -21.17
CA ASP A 328 7.36 -52.84 -20.46
C ASP A 328 7.31 -54.13 -21.30
N ALA A 329 6.18 -54.42 -21.94
CA ALA A 329 6.04 -55.62 -22.80
C ALA A 329 6.95 -55.57 -24.03
N ALA A 330 7.06 -54.41 -24.68
CA ALA A 330 7.95 -54.21 -25.82
C ALA A 330 9.43 -54.22 -25.42
N SER A 331 9.75 -53.66 -24.24
CA SER A 331 11.11 -53.59 -23.69
C SER A 331 11.63 -54.96 -23.27
N LEU A 332 10.79 -55.82 -22.69
CA LEU A 332 11.17 -57.20 -22.37
C LEU A 332 11.54 -57.98 -23.63
N ARG A 333 10.74 -57.86 -24.71
CA ARG A 333 11.05 -58.50 -26.00
C ARG A 333 12.37 -58.01 -26.61
N LEU A 334 12.62 -56.70 -26.56
CA LEU A 334 13.88 -56.14 -27.06
C LEU A 334 15.08 -56.49 -26.18
N ARG A 335 14.90 -56.62 -24.86
CA ARG A 335 15.93 -57.13 -23.94
C ARG A 335 16.32 -58.55 -24.32
N ASP A 336 15.33 -59.41 -24.58
CA ASP A 336 15.57 -60.81 -24.94
C ASP A 336 16.34 -60.93 -26.27
N VAL A 337 16.01 -60.08 -27.25
CA VAL A 337 16.80 -59.94 -28.50
C VAL A 337 18.20 -59.40 -28.24
N GLY A 338 18.33 -58.40 -27.35
CA GLY A 338 19.62 -57.85 -26.94
C GLY A 338 20.51 -58.86 -26.24
N ALA A 339 19.95 -59.78 -25.45
CA ALA A 339 20.69 -60.85 -24.79
C ALA A 339 21.29 -61.83 -25.81
N VAL A 340 20.54 -62.19 -26.87
CA VAL A 340 21.03 -63.04 -27.97
C VAL A 340 22.16 -62.36 -28.74
N LEU A 341 22.08 -61.03 -28.91
CA LEU A 341 23.13 -60.24 -29.58
C LEU A 341 24.42 -60.12 -28.75
N LEU A 342 24.34 -60.28 -27.44
CA LEU A 342 25.46 -60.15 -26.50
C LEU A 342 26.00 -61.52 -26.05
N ASP A 343 25.47 -62.62 -26.58
CA ASP A 343 25.90 -63.98 -26.24
C ASP A 343 27.04 -64.42 -27.17
N ASP A 344 28.28 -64.34 -26.67
CA ASP A 344 29.49 -64.72 -27.39
C ASP A 344 29.54 -66.22 -27.79
N SER A 345 28.62 -67.05 -27.28
CA SER A 345 28.51 -68.46 -27.67
C SER A 345 27.76 -68.68 -28.99
N ILE A 346 27.08 -67.65 -29.50
CA ILE A 346 26.35 -67.68 -30.77
C ILE A 346 27.23 -67.04 -31.85
N GLY A 347 27.58 -67.80 -32.89
CA GLY A 347 28.38 -67.25 -33.99
C GLY A 347 27.66 -66.16 -34.76
N ASP A 348 28.38 -65.11 -35.21
CA ASP A 348 27.83 -63.92 -35.88
C ASP A 348 26.84 -64.23 -37.02
N THR A 349 27.07 -65.31 -37.78
CA THR A 349 26.20 -65.74 -38.89
C THR A 349 24.87 -66.34 -38.44
N GLU A 350 24.78 -66.81 -37.19
CA GLU A 350 23.64 -67.54 -36.62
C GLU A 350 22.73 -66.65 -35.76
N VAL A 351 23.23 -65.49 -35.32
CA VAL A 351 22.53 -64.52 -34.45
C VAL A 351 21.12 -64.18 -34.96
N ARG A 352 20.95 -63.92 -36.26
CA ARG A 352 19.63 -63.58 -36.83
C ARG A 352 18.65 -64.75 -36.74
N ALA A 353 19.12 -65.98 -36.96
CA ALA A 353 18.30 -67.17 -36.85
C ALA A 353 17.93 -67.43 -35.38
N ALA A 354 18.87 -67.25 -34.45
CA ALA A 354 18.65 -67.36 -33.02
C ALA A 354 17.63 -66.33 -32.49
N VAL A 355 17.72 -65.07 -32.96
CA VAL A 355 16.74 -64.01 -32.61
C VAL A 355 15.33 -64.38 -33.06
N PHE A 356 15.16 -64.87 -34.29
CA PHE A 356 13.83 -65.23 -34.81
C PHE A 356 13.28 -66.56 -34.27
N ALA A 357 14.13 -67.42 -33.73
CA ALA A 357 13.71 -68.59 -32.97
C ALA A 357 13.11 -68.20 -31.60
N LEU A 358 13.60 -67.10 -31.01
CA LEU A 358 13.14 -66.58 -29.71
C LEU A 358 11.93 -65.66 -29.82
N VAL A 359 11.93 -64.74 -30.80
CA VAL A 359 10.87 -63.76 -31.03
C VAL A 359 10.48 -63.76 -32.50
N ASP A 360 9.20 -64.05 -32.80
CA ASP A 360 8.69 -64.02 -34.17
C ASP A 360 8.95 -62.66 -34.85
N ARG A 361 9.21 -62.68 -36.16
CA ARG A 361 9.55 -61.47 -36.92
C ARG A 361 8.46 -60.41 -36.89
N ALA A 362 7.18 -60.79 -36.90
CA ALA A 362 6.08 -59.84 -36.79
C ALA A 362 6.01 -59.24 -35.38
N ALA A 363 6.21 -60.07 -34.34
CA ALA A 363 6.23 -59.63 -32.95
C ALA A 363 7.42 -58.69 -32.63
N LEU A 364 8.58 -58.91 -33.24
CA LEU A 364 9.74 -58.01 -33.12
C LEU A 364 9.49 -56.69 -33.85
N THR A 365 8.90 -56.74 -35.05
CA THR A 365 8.54 -55.54 -35.81
C THR A 365 7.52 -54.69 -35.04
N GLU A 366 6.53 -55.32 -34.42
CA GLU A 366 5.54 -54.67 -33.56
C GLU A 366 6.19 -54.06 -32.30
N ALA A 367 7.10 -54.79 -31.64
CA ALA A 367 7.82 -54.28 -30.47
C ALA A 367 8.67 -53.04 -30.81
N VAL A 368 9.39 -53.07 -31.94
CA VAL A 368 10.14 -51.91 -32.45
C VAL A 368 9.20 -50.75 -32.79
N ALA A 369 8.07 -51.01 -33.45
CA ALA A 369 7.08 -49.99 -33.76
C ALA A 369 6.47 -49.36 -32.49
N GLN A 370 6.17 -50.17 -31.47
CA GLN A 370 5.67 -49.68 -30.18
C GLN A 370 6.71 -48.84 -29.45
N VAL A 371 7.97 -49.26 -29.38
CA VAL A 371 9.02 -48.44 -28.78
C VAL A 371 9.22 -47.15 -29.55
N ASN A 372 9.21 -47.16 -30.89
CA ASN A 372 9.29 -45.94 -31.69
C ASN A 372 8.09 -45.00 -31.46
N LEU A 373 6.90 -45.54 -31.19
CA LEU A 373 5.70 -44.75 -30.92
C LEU A 373 5.69 -44.14 -29.50
N LEU A 374 6.17 -44.90 -28.52
CA LEU A 374 6.07 -44.58 -27.09
C LEU A 374 7.34 -43.92 -26.52
N ALA A 375 8.51 -44.13 -27.12
CA ALA A 375 9.76 -43.49 -26.73
C ALA A 375 9.78 -42.03 -27.24
N ARG A 376 9.14 -41.13 -26.49
CA ARG A 376 9.17 -39.69 -26.73
C ARG A 376 10.17 -38.99 -25.80
N PRO A 377 10.85 -37.93 -26.25
CA PRO A 377 11.60 -37.05 -25.35
C PRO A 377 10.70 -36.49 -24.25
N THR A 378 11.20 -36.42 -23.02
CA THR A 378 10.43 -36.11 -21.80
C THR A 378 9.67 -34.77 -21.89
N ASP A 379 10.22 -33.78 -22.60
CA ASP A 379 9.68 -32.42 -22.65
C ASP A 379 8.54 -32.21 -23.67
N GLU A 380 8.35 -33.11 -24.65
CA GLU A 380 7.36 -32.91 -25.72
C GLU A 380 5.95 -33.35 -25.32
N SER A 381 5.83 -34.29 -24.37
CA SER A 381 4.54 -34.85 -23.93
C SER A 381 3.62 -33.81 -23.28
N TYR A 382 4.21 -32.87 -22.53
CA TYR A 382 3.51 -31.78 -21.87
C TYR A 382 2.82 -30.82 -22.86
N PHE A 383 3.47 -30.48 -23.97
CA PHE A 383 2.91 -29.56 -24.97
C PHE A 383 1.68 -30.12 -25.66
N VAL A 384 1.60 -31.44 -25.83
CA VAL A 384 0.43 -32.12 -26.40
C VAL A 384 -0.78 -31.94 -25.49
N GLU A 385 -0.62 -32.20 -24.19
CA GLU A 385 -1.67 -32.00 -23.20
C GLU A 385 -2.06 -30.53 -23.06
N LEU A 386 -1.09 -29.61 -23.16
CA LEU A 386 -1.34 -28.18 -23.11
C LEU A 386 -2.19 -27.69 -24.30
N ARG A 387 -1.99 -28.24 -25.50
CA ARG A 387 -2.81 -27.92 -26.69
C ARG A 387 -4.27 -28.36 -26.55
N GLN A 388 -4.55 -29.40 -25.77
CA GLN A 388 -5.91 -29.84 -25.48
C GLN A 388 -6.67 -28.84 -24.59
N GLN A 389 -5.95 -28.02 -23.80
CA GLN A 389 -6.52 -27.00 -22.91
C GLN A 389 -6.88 -25.68 -23.63
N THR A 390 -6.74 -25.60 -24.95
CA THR A 390 -7.01 -24.38 -25.73
C THR A 390 -8.44 -23.83 -25.57
N GLY A 391 -9.41 -24.70 -25.26
CA GLY A 391 -10.79 -24.28 -24.95
C GLY A 391 -10.89 -23.36 -23.72
N THR A 392 -9.96 -23.47 -22.77
CA THR A 392 -9.90 -22.62 -21.57
C THR A 392 -9.54 -21.19 -21.91
N MET A 393 -8.81 -20.95 -23.01
CA MET A 393 -8.34 -19.63 -23.44
C MET A 393 -9.33 -18.85 -24.31
N ARG A 394 -10.61 -19.21 -24.34
CA ARG A 394 -11.66 -18.45 -25.07
C ARG A 394 -11.77 -16.98 -24.63
N TYR A 395 -11.29 -16.65 -23.43
CA TYR A 395 -11.24 -15.28 -22.91
C TYR A 395 -10.17 -14.40 -23.56
N LEU A 396 -9.16 -14.98 -24.20
CA LEU A 396 -7.96 -14.28 -24.67
C LEU A 396 -8.25 -13.09 -25.61
N PRO A 397 -9.13 -13.22 -26.64
CA PRO A 397 -9.42 -12.09 -27.53
C PRO A 397 -9.98 -10.87 -26.77
N LYS A 398 -10.90 -11.16 -25.84
CA LYS A 398 -11.56 -10.15 -25.01
C LYS A 398 -10.57 -9.51 -24.03
N MET A 399 -9.68 -10.30 -23.45
CA MET A 399 -8.64 -9.82 -22.52
C MET A 399 -7.66 -8.89 -23.21
N LEU A 400 -7.18 -9.28 -24.39
CA LEU A 400 -6.24 -8.48 -25.18
C LEU A 400 -6.87 -7.16 -25.63
N ALA A 401 -8.16 -7.16 -25.99
CA ALA A 401 -8.89 -5.95 -26.35
C ALA A 401 -9.22 -5.06 -25.13
N GLY A 402 -9.50 -5.68 -23.99
CA GLY A 402 -9.96 -5.02 -22.77
C GLY A 402 -8.85 -4.47 -21.87
N LEU A 403 -7.59 -4.90 -21.99
CA LEU A 403 -6.50 -4.39 -21.16
C LEU A 403 -5.69 -3.32 -21.90
N ASP A 404 -5.36 -2.21 -21.22
CA ASP A 404 -4.37 -1.25 -21.69
C ASP A 404 -3.03 -1.57 -21.02
N LEU A 405 -2.11 -2.11 -21.81
CA LEU A 405 -0.84 -2.66 -21.33
C LEU A 405 0.30 -1.74 -21.77
N ALA A 406 1.25 -1.52 -20.87
CA ALA A 406 2.54 -0.92 -21.16
C ALA A 406 3.65 -1.88 -20.75
N ALA A 407 4.84 -1.66 -21.29
CA ALA A 407 6.01 -2.45 -20.95
C ALA A 407 7.23 -1.57 -20.70
N ALA A 408 8.05 -1.97 -19.72
CA ALA A 408 9.42 -1.49 -19.60
C ALA A 408 10.27 -2.00 -20.79
N PRO A 409 11.48 -1.45 -21.04
CA PRO A 409 12.30 -1.85 -22.19
C PRO A 409 12.53 -3.37 -22.33
N ALA A 410 12.70 -4.08 -21.21
CA ALA A 410 12.86 -5.54 -21.19
C ALA A 410 11.58 -6.31 -21.58
N GLY A 411 10.40 -5.71 -21.42
CA GLY A 411 9.10 -6.28 -21.75
C GLY A 411 8.59 -5.94 -23.15
N GLN A 412 9.26 -5.03 -23.87
CA GLN A 412 8.84 -4.59 -25.21
C GLN A 412 8.66 -5.75 -26.21
N PRO A 413 9.54 -6.76 -26.28
CA PRO A 413 9.34 -7.93 -27.15
C PRO A 413 8.02 -8.68 -26.91
N LEU A 414 7.55 -8.71 -25.66
CA LEU A 414 6.31 -9.36 -25.28
C LEU A 414 5.09 -8.46 -25.60
N LEU A 415 5.22 -7.14 -25.43
CA LEU A 415 4.18 -6.19 -25.83
C LEU A 415 3.96 -6.22 -27.35
N ASP A 416 5.04 -6.30 -28.14
CA ASP A 416 4.96 -6.43 -29.60
C ASP A 416 4.21 -7.70 -30.02
N ALA A 417 4.40 -8.80 -29.29
CA ALA A 417 3.70 -10.07 -29.49
C ALA A 417 2.21 -9.98 -29.13
N VAL A 418 1.88 -9.29 -28.04
CA VAL A 418 0.51 -8.97 -27.64
C VAL A 418 -0.19 -8.12 -28.70
N ASP A 419 0.46 -7.08 -29.22
CA ASP A 419 -0.07 -6.23 -30.27
C ASP A 419 -0.22 -6.95 -31.61
N HIS A 420 0.68 -7.91 -31.89
CA HIS A 420 0.49 -8.83 -33.01
C HIS A 420 -0.77 -9.69 -32.82
N LEU A 421 -0.96 -10.28 -31.63
CA LEU A 421 -2.15 -11.07 -31.32
C LEU A 421 -3.44 -10.24 -31.41
N ARG A 422 -3.46 -8.99 -30.94
CA ARG A 422 -4.61 -8.07 -31.08
C ARG A 422 -5.04 -7.92 -32.54
N ARG A 423 -4.09 -7.59 -33.42
CA ARG A 423 -4.34 -7.43 -34.87
C ARG A 423 -4.85 -8.71 -35.54
N VAL A 424 -4.26 -9.85 -35.18
CA VAL A 424 -4.71 -11.16 -35.68
C VAL A 424 -6.16 -11.45 -35.28
N HIS A 425 -6.57 -11.08 -34.07
CA HIS A 425 -7.96 -11.24 -33.63
C HIS A 425 -8.94 -10.24 -34.26
N GLN A 426 -8.45 -9.07 -34.68
CA GLN A 426 -9.22 -8.06 -35.42
C GLN A 426 -9.41 -8.42 -36.92
N GLY A 427 -8.84 -9.53 -37.38
CA GLY A 427 -8.96 -9.97 -38.77
C GLY A 427 -8.05 -9.22 -39.75
N GLU A 428 -7.06 -8.47 -39.25
CA GLU A 428 -6.10 -7.79 -40.11
C GLU A 428 -5.24 -8.82 -40.88
N LYS A 429 -5.05 -8.57 -42.19
CA LYS A 429 -4.15 -9.39 -43.01
C LYS A 429 -2.73 -9.26 -42.47
N ARG A 430 -2.09 -10.40 -42.19
CA ARG A 430 -0.71 -10.53 -41.69
C ARG A 430 0.23 -9.58 -42.46
N ARG A 431 0.75 -8.54 -41.80
CA ARG A 431 1.83 -7.69 -42.31
C ARG A 431 3.08 -7.92 -41.46
N GLY A 432 4.15 -8.37 -42.11
CA GLY A 432 5.47 -8.54 -41.51
C GLY A 432 5.72 -9.88 -40.80
N PRO A 433 6.96 -10.13 -40.38
CA PRO A 433 7.34 -11.33 -39.63
C PRO A 433 6.67 -11.36 -38.26
N VAL A 434 6.29 -12.55 -37.78
CA VAL A 434 5.71 -12.70 -36.44
C VAL A 434 6.78 -12.42 -35.39
N PRO A 435 6.54 -11.55 -34.39
CA PRO A 435 7.49 -11.30 -33.33
C PRO A 435 7.77 -12.58 -32.53
N THR A 436 9.01 -13.05 -32.51
CA THR A 436 9.42 -14.29 -31.82
C THR A 436 10.56 -14.08 -30.83
N SER A 437 11.02 -12.83 -30.64
CA SER A 437 12.11 -12.48 -29.72
C SER A 437 11.81 -12.80 -28.25
N PHE A 438 10.53 -12.84 -27.86
CA PHE A 438 10.11 -13.24 -26.50
C PHE A 438 10.09 -14.76 -26.26
N VAL A 439 10.21 -15.57 -27.33
CA VAL A 439 9.96 -17.01 -27.30
C VAL A 439 11.20 -17.74 -26.75
N PRO A 440 11.07 -18.53 -25.66
CA PRO A 440 12.18 -19.35 -25.18
C PRO A 440 12.60 -20.41 -26.19
N LYS A 441 13.88 -20.79 -26.23
CA LYS A 441 14.40 -21.79 -27.18
C LYS A 441 13.62 -23.12 -27.16
N ALA A 442 13.17 -23.56 -25.99
CA ALA A 442 12.35 -24.77 -25.83
C ALA A 442 11.00 -24.71 -26.57
N TRP A 443 10.45 -23.50 -26.77
CA TRP A 443 9.18 -23.27 -27.46
C TRP A 443 9.32 -23.10 -28.98
N ALA A 444 10.52 -22.84 -29.50
CA ALA A 444 10.71 -22.53 -30.92
C ALA A 444 10.19 -23.64 -31.87
N ARG A 445 10.31 -24.91 -31.47
CA ARG A 445 9.75 -26.06 -32.21
C ARG A 445 8.22 -26.11 -32.15
N GLN A 446 7.63 -25.63 -31.06
CA GLN A 446 6.18 -25.66 -30.82
C GLN A 446 5.42 -24.58 -31.59
N LEU A 447 6.14 -23.62 -32.20
CA LEU A 447 5.59 -22.59 -33.07
C LEU A 447 5.49 -23.03 -34.54
N LYS A 448 5.75 -24.29 -34.85
CA LYS A 448 5.66 -24.86 -36.20
C LYS A 448 4.65 -26.00 -36.22
N THR A 449 3.82 -26.06 -37.26
CA THR A 449 3.00 -27.23 -37.57
C THR A 449 3.86 -28.35 -38.15
N ALA A 450 3.30 -29.55 -38.30
CA ALA A 450 3.99 -30.69 -38.92
C ALA A 450 4.49 -30.36 -40.34
N ASP A 451 3.77 -29.50 -41.07
CA ASP A 451 4.12 -29.04 -42.42
C ASP A 451 5.12 -27.86 -42.43
N GLY A 452 5.64 -27.47 -41.27
CA GLY A 452 6.61 -26.38 -41.10
C GLY A 452 6.01 -24.97 -41.12
N ALA A 453 4.70 -24.82 -41.25
CA ALA A 453 4.01 -23.53 -41.20
C ALA A 453 3.94 -22.97 -39.77
N PHE A 454 3.78 -21.64 -39.64
CA PHE A 454 3.70 -20.99 -38.33
C PHE A 454 2.41 -21.36 -37.59
N ASP A 455 2.56 -21.85 -36.36
CA ASP A 455 1.46 -22.29 -35.51
C ASP A 455 1.03 -21.21 -34.52
N LEU A 456 -0.12 -20.60 -34.80
CA LEU A 456 -0.72 -19.58 -33.95
C LEU A 456 -1.23 -20.12 -32.60
N ILE A 457 -1.58 -21.41 -32.52
CA ILE A 457 -2.03 -22.04 -31.27
C ILE A 457 -0.83 -22.16 -30.32
N GLY A 458 0.28 -22.67 -30.82
CA GLY A 458 1.55 -22.71 -30.08
C GLY A 458 2.00 -21.32 -29.64
N TYR A 459 1.82 -20.32 -30.50
CA TYR A 459 2.16 -18.93 -30.20
C TYR A 459 1.31 -18.33 -29.08
N ARG A 460 -0.01 -18.58 -29.06
CA ARG A 460 -0.91 -18.12 -27.97
C ARG A 460 -0.60 -18.78 -26.63
N LEU A 461 -0.12 -20.02 -26.65
CA LEU A 461 0.27 -20.78 -25.46
C LEU A 461 1.64 -20.41 -24.92
N CYS A 462 2.49 -19.78 -25.75
CA CYS A 462 3.88 -19.52 -25.41
C CYS A 462 3.99 -18.60 -24.20
N ARG A 463 4.47 -19.15 -23.08
CA ARG A 463 4.81 -18.38 -21.88
C ARG A 463 6.30 -17.99 -21.92
N PRO A 464 6.65 -16.70 -21.77
CA PRO A 464 8.04 -16.30 -21.62
C PRO A 464 8.62 -16.86 -20.31
N SER A 465 9.90 -17.21 -20.32
CA SER A 465 10.62 -17.81 -19.18
C SER A 465 10.95 -16.82 -18.06
N ARG A 466 10.73 -15.52 -18.26
CA ARG A 466 10.80 -14.48 -17.23
C ARG A 466 9.43 -13.80 -17.16
N PRO A 467 8.65 -14.00 -16.10
CA PRO A 467 7.27 -13.57 -16.10
C PRO A 467 7.13 -12.12 -15.62
N GLN A 468 6.22 -11.39 -16.26
CA GLN A 468 5.33 -10.36 -15.69
C GLN A 468 5.92 -9.05 -15.16
N ALA A 469 7.12 -9.00 -14.56
CA ALA A 469 7.66 -7.78 -13.94
C ALA A 469 7.85 -6.58 -14.91
N ALA A 470 7.89 -6.85 -16.22
CA ALA A 470 8.10 -5.82 -17.24
C ALA A 470 6.84 -5.37 -17.97
N ILE A 471 5.67 -5.99 -17.74
CA ILE A 471 4.39 -5.53 -18.31
C ILE A 471 3.49 -5.09 -17.18
N LEU A 472 3.11 -3.81 -17.20
CA LEU A 472 2.28 -3.18 -16.20
C LEU A 472 0.99 -2.71 -16.87
N ALA A 473 -0.13 -2.82 -16.16
CA ALA A 473 -1.34 -2.12 -16.58
C ALA A 473 -1.03 -0.62 -16.57
N LYS A 474 -1.39 0.12 -17.63
CA LYS A 474 -1.15 1.58 -17.68
C LYS A 474 -1.87 2.35 -16.57
N SER A 475 -2.79 1.72 -15.84
CA SER A 475 -3.53 2.29 -14.72
C SER A 475 -2.68 2.52 -13.45
N GLU A 476 -1.36 2.30 -13.47
CA GLU A 476 -0.47 2.64 -12.36
C GLU A 476 -0.35 4.16 -12.12
N ASN A 477 -1.35 4.69 -11.44
CA ASN A 477 -1.25 5.89 -10.61
C ASN A 477 -1.54 5.54 -9.14
N VAL A 478 -1.05 4.39 -8.68
CA VAL A 478 -0.96 4.07 -7.25
C VAL A 478 0.51 4.11 -6.85
N LEU A 479 0.92 5.29 -6.38
CA LEU A 479 2.14 5.52 -5.63
C LEU A 479 2.31 4.44 -4.53
N GLY A 480 3.38 3.65 -4.61
CA GLY A 480 4.18 3.34 -3.41
C GLY A 480 4.36 1.89 -2.94
N THR A 481 3.85 0.84 -3.59
CA THR A 481 3.96 -0.53 -3.00
C THR A 481 4.57 -1.64 -3.86
N TRP A 482 4.82 -1.43 -5.15
CA TRP A 482 5.42 -2.49 -6.00
C TRP A 482 6.91 -2.31 -6.29
N HIS A 483 7.48 -1.14 -5.97
CA HIS A 483 8.92 -0.89 -6.14
C HIS A 483 9.79 -1.60 -5.09
N SER A 484 9.26 -2.11 -3.97
CA SER A 484 10.10 -2.77 -2.94
C SER A 484 10.28 -4.27 -3.16
N VAL A 485 9.38 -4.94 -3.88
CA VAL A 485 9.42 -6.41 -4.00
C VAL A 485 10.39 -6.85 -5.12
N LEU A 486 10.53 -6.06 -6.18
CA LEU A 486 11.41 -6.41 -7.31
C LEU A 486 12.88 -6.03 -7.11
N THR A 487 13.21 -5.13 -6.18
CA THR A 487 14.61 -4.78 -5.87
C THR A 487 15.29 -5.71 -4.86
N MET A 488 14.54 -6.58 -4.17
CA MET A 488 15.12 -7.55 -3.24
C MET A 488 15.54 -8.87 -3.91
N GLU A 489 14.90 -9.28 -5.01
CA GLU A 489 15.28 -10.50 -5.74
C GLU A 489 16.44 -10.33 -6.73
N ILE A 490 16.99 -9.12 -6.87
CA ILE A 490 18.13 -8.83 -7.78
C ILE A 490 19.49 -8.85 -7.04
N ILE A 491 19.53 -9.06 -5.72
CA ILE A 491 20.78 -9.04 -4.93
C ILE A 491 21.15 -10.41 -4.32
N GLU A 492 20.29 -11.43 -4.35
CA GLU A 492 20.53 -12.69 -3.62
C GLU A 492 21.05 -13.89 -4.43
N GLU A 493 21.41 -13.72 -5.72
CA GLU A 493 21.90 -14.84 -6.56
C GLU A 493 23.40 -14.80 -6.92
N ASP A 494 24.22 -14.04 -6.16
CA ASP A 494 25.69 -14.08 -6.30
C ASP A 494 26.41 -14.16 -4.94
N SER A 495 26.05 -15.18 -4.14
CA SER A 495 26.73 -15.51 -2.87
C SER A 495 27.20 -16.96 -2.84
N SER A 496 27.90 -17.39 -3.90
CA SER A 496 28.70 -18.62 -3.86
C SER A 496 30.18 -18.27 -3.89
N LEU A 497 30.69 -17.59 -2.85
CA LEU A 497 32.10 -17.47 -2.49
C LEU A 497 32.21 -16.66 -1.18
N HIS A 498 32.09 -17.33 -0.03
CA HIS A 498 32.93 -17.15 1.17
C HIS A 498 32.33 -17.93 2.34
N HIS A 499 32.76 -19.18 2.45
CA HIS A 499 32.81 -19.90 3.71
C HIS A 499 33.80 -19.17 4.63
N ARG A 500 33.36 -18.64 5.78
CA ARG A 500 34.11 -18.62 7.05
C ARG A 500 33.29 -18.04 8.21
N GLU A 501 33.19 -18.87 9.24
CA GLU A 501 33.09 -18.52 10.67
C GLU A 501 31.85 -17.77 11.17
N TRP A 502 30.88 -18.57 11.64
CA TRP A 502 29.97 -18.17 12.71
C TRP A 502 30.73 -18.12 14.03
N VAL A 503 30.81 -16.93 14.63
CA VAL A 503 31.14 -16.75 16.05
C VAL A 503 29.94 -16.09 16.72
N ASP A 504 29.47 -16.77 17.76
CA ASP A 504 28.43 -16.40 18.71
C ASP A 504 28.82 -15.14 19.51
N GLY A 505 27.86 -14.29 19.88
CA GLY A 505 28.17 -13.04 20.59
C GLY A 505 27.00 -12.10 20.80
N SER A 506 26.28 -12.32 21.89
CA SER A 506 25.43 -11.36 22.59
C SER A 506 26.08 -9.99 22.85
N GLU A 507 25.22 -8.99 23.09
CA GLU A 507 25.48 -7.61 23.55
C GLU A 507 25.57 -6.55 22.45
N TYR A 508 24.55 -5.68 22.35
CA TYR A 508 24.79 -4.23 22.30
C TYR A 508 23.53 -3.45 22.71
N SER A 509 23.61 -2.92 23.92
CA SER A 509 22.74 -1.90 24.50
C SER A 509 23.10 -0.51 23.95
N GLY A 510 22.17 0.42 24.12
CA GLY A 510 22.10 1.68 23.37
C GLY A 510 23.26 2.66 23.49
N ARG A 511 23.39 3.47 22.43
CA ARG A 511 23.97 4.82 22.35
C ARG A 511 23.24 5.47 21.16
N GLY A 512 22.46 6.53 21.32
CA GLY A 512 22.94 7.89 21.54
C GLY A 512 22.66 8.68 20.26
N PHE A 513 21.44 9.23 20.14
CA PHE A 513 21.06 10.10 19.02
C PHE A 513 21.78 11.44 19.19
N ASP A 514 22.80 11.64 18.36
CA ASP A 514 23.52 12.90 18.24
C ASP A 514 22.63 13.95 17.55
N ARG A 515 22.60 15.15 18.15
CA ARG A 515 21.79 16.30 17.73
C ARG A 515 22.69 17.33 17.07
N THR A 516 23.02 17.14 15.81
CA THR A 516 23.50 18.23 14.94
C THR A 516 23.28 17.86 13.47
N MET A 517 22.20 18.38 12.86
CA MET A 517 22.19 18.86 11.46
C MET A 517 20.85 19.55 11.11
N GLU A 518 20.98 20.88 10.98
CA GLU A 518 20.31 21.89 10.14
C GLU A 518 18.76 22.02 9.96
N PRO A 519 18.25 23.28 9.98
CA PRO A 519 16.87 23.65 9.68
C PRO A 519 16.70 24.19 8.25
N GLU A 520 16.31 23.36 7.28
CA GLU A 520 15.88 23.82 5.95
C GLU A 520 14.54 23.20 5.51
N LEU A 521 13.47 23.43 6.27
CA LEU A 521 12.09 23.08 5.86
C LEU A 521 11.08 24.22 6.03
N CYS A 522 11.54 25.48 5.95
CA CYS A 522 10.67 26.67 5.98
C CYS A 522 10.70 27.53 4.70
N ARG A 523 11.06 26.95 3.56
CA ARG A 523 10.81 27.55 2.25
C ARG A 523 10.29 26.48 1.29
N TYR A 524 8.99 26.22 1.32
CA TYR A 524 8.11 26.02 0.15
C TYR A 524 6.65 26.18 0.60
#